data_AF-A0AAD2LNN3-F1
#
_entry.id   AF-A0AAD2LNN3-F1
#
_cell.length_a   1.000
_cell.length_b   1.000
_cell.length_c   1.000
_cell.angle_alpha   90.00
_cell.angle_beta   90.00
_cell.angle_gamma   90.00
#
_symmetry.space_group_name_H-M   'P 1'
#
loop_
_entity.id
_entity.type
_entity.pdbx_description
1 polymer ?
#
loop_
_entity_poly.entity_id
_entity_poly.type
_entity_poly.pdbx_seq_one_letter_code
_entity_poly.pdbx_strand_id
1 'polypeptide(L)'
;MVSLYFFIPHLKILNLGDELASSAGQNIFYVKFFALCLSAYFITLVVSFIGVISFLGLFASVCVGFFKIKNIRKEFAICGFLGFFLLFGVDLFLQILQILKGIDLPTGGVLALIGSPLFIFAVLKILKETFNNDDIYMSCYFKEKYIIAGLILLVLMLFFLNLYFDFSTLGFKNISDEILVLRLNRLCILFLCGILLALVGFILQRLSFNSIASPEMLGINSGASLGVLFALYFSLGYIQIFAIMGALLVLCFMFYVFFKY
;
A
#
# COMPACT_ATOMS: atom_id res chain seq x y z
N MET A 1 5.16 -10.51 5.24
CA MET A 1 5.99 -10.16 4.06
C MET A 1 6.58 -11.36 3.36
N VAL A 2 7.30 -12.26 4.03
CA VAL A 2 7.87 -13.47 3.40
C VAL A 2 6.77 -14.33 2.72
N SER A 3 5.60 -14.47 3.36
CA SER A 3 4.44 -15.15 2.76
C SER A 3 3.94 -14.52 1.46
N LEU A 4 4.03 -13.18 1.30
CA LEU A 4 3.67 -12.49 0.05
C LEU A 4 4.70 -12.76 -1.06
N TYR A 5 5.97 -12.96 -0.70
CA TYR A 5 7.04 -13.28 -1.66
C TYR A 5 6.81 -14.64 -2.34
N PHE A 6 6.20 -15.61 -1.63
CA PHE A 6 5.85 -16.90 -2.20
C PHE A 6 4.81 -16.83 -3.34
N PHE A 7 4.04 -15.74 -3.44
CA PHE A 7 3.09 -15.56 -4.54
C PHE A 7 3.74 -15.10 -5.85
N ILE A 8 5.00 -14.61 -5.83
CA ILE A 8 5.64 -14.06 -7.03
C ILE A 8 5.72 -15.05 -8.22
N PRO A 9 6.09 -16.33 -8.03
CA PRO A 9 6.06 -17.32 -9.11
C PRO A 9 4.66 -17.49 -9.72
N HIS A 10 3.63 -17.51 -8.88
CA HIS A 10 2.23 -17.64 -9.28
C HIS A 10 1.73 -16.42 -10.06
N LEU A 11 2.14 -15.21 -9.66
CA LEU A 11 1.82 -13.97 -10.38
C LEU A 11 2.48 -13.93 -11.77
N LYS A 12 3.67 -14.52 -11.92
CA LYS A 12 4.37 -14.56 -13.21
C LYS A 12 3.64 -15.41 -14.24
N ILE A 13 3.06 -16.54 -13.80
CA ILE A 13 2.28 -17.45 -14.65
C ILE A 13 0.93 -16.83 -14.98
N LEU A 14 0.26 -16.25 -13.98
CA LEU A 14 -1.00 -15.52 -14.19
C LEU A 14 -0.82 -14.36 -15.18
N ASN A 15 0.26 -13.58 -15.12
CA ASN A 15 0.53 -12.50 -16.08
C ASN A 15 0.55 -12.93 -17.56
N LEU A 16 0.65 -14.23 -17.87
CA LEU A 16 0.55 -14.75 -19.24
C LEU A 16 -0.90 -14.84 -19.75
N GLY A 17 -1.89 -14.70 -18.87
CA GLY A 17 -3.32 -14.86 -19.15
C GLY A 17 -3.90 -16.06 -18.39
N ASP A 18 -5.16 -15.93 -17.98
CA ASP A 18 -5.85 -16.97 -17.21
C ASP A 18 -5.90 -18.32 -17.98
N GLU A 19 -6.08 -18.32 -19.30
CA GLU A 19 -6.08 -19.54 -20.12
C GLU A 19 -4.70 -20.25 -20.16
N LEU A 20 -3.62 -19.47 -20.27
CA LEU A 20 -2.25 -19.98 -20.28
C LEU A 20 -1.82 -20.46 -18.89
N ALA A 21 -2.30 -19.82 -17.82
CA ALA A 21 -2.08 -20.29 -16.46
C ALA A 21 -2.83 -21.60 -16.16
N SER A 22 -4.07 -21.74 -16.65
CA SER A 22 -4.85 -22.96 -16.47
C SER A 22 -4.23 -24.16 -17.22
N SER A 23 -3.72 -23.94 -18.44
CA SER A 23 -3.01 -24.98 -19.21
C SER A 23 -1.64 -25.34 -18.62
N ALA A 24 -1.00 -24.44 -17.89
CA ALA A 24 0.19 -24.72 -17.09
C ALA A 24 -0.10 -25.50 -15.78
N GLY A 25 -1.35 -25.90 -15.54
CA GLY A 25 -1.76 -26.71 -14.40
C GLY A 25 -2.06 -25.92 -13.12
N GLN A 26 -2.15 -24.59 -13.20
CA GLN A 26 -2.43 -23.75 -12.05
C GLN A 26 -3.94 -23.58 -11.84
N ASN A 27 -4.44 -23.92 -10.65
CA ASN A 27 -5.82 -23.63 -10.30
C ASN A 27 -5.97 -22.17 -9.87
N ILE A 28 -6.42 -21.34 -10.82
CA ILE A 28 -6.53 -19.88 -10.71
C ILE A 28 -7.43 -19.46 -9.56
N PHE A 29 -8.52 -20.20 -9.33
CA PHE A 29 -9.47 -19.92 -8.27
C PHE A 29 -8.78 -19.94 -6.90
N TYR A 30 -8.07 -21.03 -6.57
CA TYR A 30 -7.42 -21.16 -5.27
C TYR A 30 -6.31 -20.13 -5.10
N VAL A 31 -5.55 -19.85 -6.15
CA VAL A 31 -4.47 -18.85 -6.09
C VAL A 31 -5.03 -17.45 -5.81
N LYS A 32 -6.08 -17.03 -6.54
CA LYS A 32 -6.74 -15.73 -6.31
C LYS A 32 -7.38 -15.70 -4.91
N PHE A 33 -8.07 -16.75 -4.50
CA PHE A 33 -8.71 -16.85 -3.18
C PHE A 33 -7.71 -16.74 -2.02
N PHE A 34 -6.66 -17.56 -2.02
CA PHE A 34 -5.65 -17.54 -0.96
C PHE A 34 -4.89 -16.23 -0.93
N ALA A 35 -4.55 -15.65 -2.09
CA ALA A 35 -3.88 -14.37 -2.12
C ALA A 35 -4.76 -13.23 -1.60
N LEU A 36 -6.05 -13.22 -1.95
CA LEU A 36 -7.03 -12.25 -1.45
C LEU A 36 -7.19 -12.36 0.07
N CYS A 37 -7.31 -13.58 0.60
CA CYS A 37 -7.39 -13.82 2.04
C CYS A 37 -6.12 -13.37 2.78
N LEU A 38 -4.94 -13.69 2.24
CA LEU A 38 -3.66 -13.31 2.84
C LEU A 38 -3.46 -11.79 2.80
N SER A 39 -3.83 -11.15 1.69
CA SER A 39 -3.83 -9.70 1.56
C SER A 39 -4.77 -9.05 2.57
N ALA A 40 -6.01 -9.52 2.69
CA ALA A 40 -6.99 -9.02 3.65
C ALA A 40 -6.50 -9.16 5.10
N TYR A 41 -5.90 -10.30 5.45
CA TYR A 41 -5.29 -10.51 6.76
C TYR A 41 -4.22 -9.45 7.06
N PHE A 42 -3.29 -9.24 6.14
CA PHE A 42 -2.21 -8.27 6.32
C PHE A 42 -2.70 -6.82 6.39
N ILE A 43 -3.67 -6.44 5.55
CA ILE A 43 -4.29 -5.11 5.61
C ILE A 43 -4.94 -4.91 6.97
N THR A 44 -5.72 -5.89 7.43
CA THR A 44 -6.47 -5.75 8.66
C THR A 44 -5.57 -5.69 9.89
N LEU A 45 -4.46 -6.44 9.88
CA LEU A 45 -3.42 -6.29 10.88
C LEU A 45 -2.89 -4.85 10.94
N VAL A 46 -2.53 -4.26 9.80
CA VAL A 46 -2.04 -2.88 9.76
C VAL A 46 -3.10 -1.88 10.22
N VAL A 47 -4.33 -2.03 9.74
CA VAL A 47 -5.47 -1.17 10.11
C VAL A 47 -5.75 -1.24 11.60
N SER A 48 -5.57 -2.40 12.23
CA SER A 48 -5.81 -2.55 13.67
C SER A 48 -4.76 -1.84 14.55
N PHE A 49 -3.58 -1.55 14.03
CA PHE A 49 -2.51 -0.87 14.78
C PHE A 49 -2.44 0.64 14.50
N ILE A 50 -2.64 1.06 13.26
CA ILE A 50 -2.40 2.45 12.81
C ILE A 50 -3.70 3.15 12.40
N GLY A 51 -4.79 2.39 12.28
CA GLY A 51 -6.02 2.87 11.67
C GLY A 51 -6.01 2.73 10.16
N VAL A 52 -7.09 3.20 9.54
CA VAL A 52 -7.32 3.04 8.10
C VAL A 52 -6.38 3.96 7.31
N ILE A 53 -5.61 3.39 6.39
CA ILE A 53 -4.77 4.12 5.45
C ILE A 53 -5.33 3.90 4.04
N SER A 54 -5.64 4.99 3.34
CA SER A 54 -6.26 4.95 2.02
C SER A 54 -5.26 5.17 0.87
N PHE A 55 -5.53 4.54 -0.28
CA PHE A 55 -4.87 4.63 -1.58
C PHE A 55 -3.37 4.37 -1.64
N LEU A 56 -2.70 4.05 -0.53
CA LEU A 56 -1.25 3.84 -0.50
C LEU A 56 -0.81 2.72 -1.45
N GLY A 57 -1.53 1.60 -1.45
CA GLY A 57 -1.23 0.45 -2.30
C GLY A 57 -1.33 0.76 -3.79
N LEU A 58 -2.36 1.51 -4.18
CA LEU A 58 -2.57 1.95 -5.55
C LEU A 58 -1.55 2.99 -5.98
N PHE A 59 -1.23 3.94 -5.10
CA PHE A 59 -0.29 5.01 -5.44
C PHE A 59 1.12 4.45 -5.63
N ALA A 60 1.56 3.58 -4.73
CA ALA A 60 2.87 2.93 -4.84
C ALA A 60 3.01 2.13 -6.14
N SER A 61 2.01 1.33 -6.51
CA SER A 61 2.08 0.50 -7.71
C SER A 61 1.97 1.30 -9.02
N VAL A 62 1.14 2.36 -9.06
CA VAL A 62 1.10 3.29 -10.20
C VAL A 62 2.45 3.99 -10.36
N CYS A 63 3.08 4.43 -9.26
CA CYS A 63 4.42 5.00 -9.29
C CYS A 63 5.46 4.02 -9.83
N VAL A 64 5.37 2.73 -9.48
CA VAL A 64 6.25 1.68 -10.02
C VAL A 64 6.09 1.53 -11.53
N GLY A 65 4.87 1.66 -12.03
CA GLY A 65 4.54 1.57 -13.45
C GLY A 65 5.36 2.54 -14.33
N PHE A 66 5.71 3.72 -13.81
CA PHE A 66 6.55 4.68 -14.54
C PHE A 66 7.99 4.19 -14.78
N PHE A 67 8.50 3.28 -13.96
CA PHE A 67 9.88 2.81 -14.06
C PHE A 67 10.09 1.64 -15.04
N LYS A 68 9.02 1.09 -15.65
CA LYS A 68 9.05 0.00 -16.67
C LYS A 68 10.06 -1.14 -16.36
N ILE A 69 10.03 -1.66 -15.14
CA ILE A 69 10.90 -2.76 -14.70
C ILE A 69 10.42 -4.10 -15.25
N LYS A 70 11.27 -4.82 -15.99
CA LYS A 70 10.90 -6.10 -16.62
C LYS A 70 10.82 -7.29 -15.65
N ASN A 71 11.46 -7.20 -14.49
CA ASN A 71 11.54 -8.30 -13.53
C ASN A 71 10.56 -8.11 -12.37
N ILE A 72 9.53 -8.96 -12.30
CA ILE A 72 8.49 -8.91 -11.27
C ILE A 72 9.04 -8.94 -9.83
N ARG A 73 10.17 -9.62 -9.58
CA ARG A 73 10.78 -9.63 -8.23
C ARG A 73 11.34 -8.26 -7.85
N LYS A 74 11.98 -7.57 -8.81
CA LYS A 74 12.51 -6.21 -8.59
C LYS A 74 11.39 -5.20 -8.51
N GLU A 75 10.38 -5.36 -9.38
CA GLU A 75 9.17 -4.53 -9.38
C GLU A 75 8.45 -4.61 -8.03
N PHE A 76 8.27 -5.82 -7.50
CA PHE A 76 7.71 -6.07 -6.17
C PHE A 76 8.52 -5.36 -5.07
N ALA A 77 9.84 -5.53 -5.06
CA ALA A 77 10.71 -4.88 -4.06
C ALA A 77 10.65 -3.34 -4.13
N ILE A 78 10.73 -2.77 -5.35
CA ILE A 78 10.68 -1.32 -5.56
C ILE A 78 9.30 -0.77 -5.16
N CYS A 79 8.22 -1.51 -5.43
CA CYS A 79 6.88 -1.16 -4.98
C CYS A 79 6.79 -1.04 -3.46
N GLY A 80 7.33 -2.03 -2.74
CA GLY A 80 7.41 -1.99 -1.29
C GLY A 80 8.12 -0.74 -0.78
N PHE A 81 9.34 -0.46 -1.28
CA PHE A 81 10.10 0.71 -0.86
C PHE A 81 9.40 2.03 -1.20
N LEU A 82 8.80 2.15 -2.38
CA LEU A 82 7.98 3.32 -2.75
C LEU A 82 6.81 3.50 -1.79
N GLY A 83 6.16 2.42 -1.35
CA GLY A 83 5.13 2.47 -0.31
C GLY A 83 5.60 3.09 1.00
N PHE A 84 6.77 2.65 1.49
CA PHE A 84 7.41 3.28 2.65
C PHE A 84 7.66 4.76 2.42
N PHE A 85 8.24 5.15 1.27
CA PHE A 85 8.53 6.54 0.99
C PHE A 85 7.31 7.44 0.95
N LEU A 86 6.26 6.97 0.32
CA LEU A 86 5.01 7.70 0.22
C LEU A 86 4.40 7.91 1.60
N LEU A 87 4.34 6.85 2.40
CA LEU A 87 3.80 6.93 3.76
C LEU A 87 4.66 7.82 4.66
N PHE A 88 5.99 7.64 4.60
CA PHE A 88 6.94 8.41 5.39
C PHE A 88 6.97 9.88 4.97
N GLY A 89 6.88 10.18 3.68
CA GLY A 89 6.81 11.55 3.16
C GLY A 89 5.55 12.28 3.62
N VAL A 90 4.39 11.60 3.62
CA VAL A 90 3.15 12.16 4.18
C VAL A 90 3.27 12.36 5.69
N ASP A 91 3.86 11.40 6.41
CA ASP A 91 4.07 11.50 7.85
C ASP A 91 4.98 12.69 8.21
N LEU A 92 6.08 12.91 7.48
CA LEU A 92 6.95 14.08 7.63
C LEU A 92 6.22 15.39 7.33
N PHE A 93 5.46 15.43 6.23
CA PHE A 93 4.70 16.62 5.86
C PHE A 93 3.70 17.00 6.96
N LEU A 94 3.05 16.01 7.56
CA LEU A 94 2.15 16.22 8.68
C LEU A 94 2.85 16.67 9.96
N GLN A 95 4.04 16.12 10.27
CA GLN A 95 4.85 16.62 11.38
C GLN A 95 5.22 18.09 11.20
N ILE A 96 5.58 18.50 9.98
CA ILE A 96 5.89 19.90 9.66
C ILE A 96 4.63 20.78 9.84
N LEU A 97 3.46 20.33 9.35
CA LEU A 97 2.21 21.07 9.51
C LEU A 97 1.78 21.19 10.97
N GLN A 98 1.95 20.14 11.75
CA GLN A 98 1.64 20.13 13.18
C GLN A 98 2.47 21.19 13.91
N ILE A 99 3.76 21.30 13.59
CA ILE A 99 4.65 22.29 14.22
C ILE A 99 4.34 23.72 13.76
N LEU A 100 4.04 23.91 12.47
CA LEU A 100 3.79 25.25 11.91
C LEU A 100 2.40 25.82 12.25
N LYS A 101 1.38 24.96 12.31
CA LYS A 101 -0.04 25.37 12.42
C LYS A 101 -0.77 24.79 13.63
N GLY A 102 -0.15 23.89 14.38
CA GLY A 102 -0.80 23.20 15.51
C GLY A 102 -1.94 22.28 15.09
N ILE A 103 -1.96 21.81 13.84
CA ILE A 103 -3.05 20.98 13.31
C ILE A 103 -2.66 19.50 13.36
N ASP A 104 -3.41 18.71 14.11
CA ASP A 104 -3.26 17.25 14.22
C ASP A 104 -4.20 16.56 13.22
N LEU A 105 -3.65 16.16 12.08
CA LEU A 105 -4.38 15.45 11.03
C LEU A 105 -4.01 13.96 11.01
N PRO A 106 -4.98 13.04 10.86
CA PRO A 106 -4.68 11.63 10.67
C PRO A 106 -4.01 11.39 9.32
N THR A 107 -2.91 10.64 9.32
CA THR A 107 -2.12 10.29 8.11
C THR A 107 -2.98 9.66 7.02
N GLY A 108 -3.86 8.72 7.39
CA GLY A 108 -4.79 8.06 6.48
C GLY A 108 -5.76 9.03 5.80
N GLY A 109 -6.24 10.06 6.51
CA GLY A 109 -7.13 11.08 5.96
C GLY A 109 -6.44 11.96 4.91
N VAL A 110 -5.18 12.34 5.15
CA VAL A 110 -4.39 13.11 4.18
C VAL A 110 -4.02 12.28 2.96
N LEU A 111 -3.67 11.02 3.15
CA LEU A 111 -3.46 10.06 2.06
C LEU A 111 -4.74 9.86 1.24
N ALA A 112 -5.91 9.81 1.87
CA ALA A 112 -7.19 9.75 1.17
C ALA A 112 -7.45 11.00 0.32
N LEU A 113 -7.16 12.18 0.87
CA LEU A 113 -7.33 13.46 0.19
C LEU A 113 -6.44 13.56 -1.05
N ILE A 114 -5.18 13.10 -0.95
CA ILE A 114 -4.24 13.07 -2.08
C ILE A 114 -4.60 11.94 -3.07
N GLY A 115 -4.93 10.76 -2.57
CA GLY A 115 -5.15 9.55 -3.36
C GLY A 115 -6.45 9.51 -4.15
N SER A 116 -7.52 10.17 -3.65
CA SER A 116 -8.82 10.21 -4.33
C SER A 116 -8.77 10.93 -5.69
N PRO A 117 -8.21 12.15 -5.81
CA PRO A 117 -8.00 12.80 -7.11
C PRO A 117 -7.18 11.96 -8.09
N LEU A 118 -6.14 11.27 -7.59
CA LEU A 118 -5.29 10.40 -8.41
C LEU A 118 -6.02 9.15 -8.88
N PHE A 119 -6.84 8.55 -8.03
CA PHE A 119 -7.72 7.45 -8.39
C PHE A 119 -8.69 7.87 -9.50
N ILE A 120 -9.35 9.01 -9.33
CA ILE A 120 -10.25 9.59 -10.35
C ILE A 120 -9.47 9.82 -11.65
N PHE A 121 -8.30 10.45 -11.57
CA PHE A 121 -7.46 10.69 -12.74
C PHE A 121 -7.04 9.40 -13.45
N ALA A 122 -6.67 8.35 -12.71
CA ALA A 122 -6.30 7.05 -13.27
C ALA A 122 -7.47 6.37 -13.98
N VAL A 123 -8.67 6.40 -13.37
CA VAL A 123 -9.91 5.92 -14.00
C VAL A 123 -10.22 6.69 -15.27
N LEU A 124 -10.18 8.03 -15.21
CA LEU A 124 -10.45 8.89 -16.37
C LEU A 124 -9.42 8.67 -17.49
N LYS A 125 -8.16 8.44 -17.14
CA LYS A 125 -7.11 8.14 -18.10
C LYS A 125 -7.36 6.80 -18.81
N ILE A 126 -7.72 5.75 -18.07
CA ILE A 126 -8.03 4.44 -18.65
C ILE A 126 -9.26 4.51 -19.55
N LEU A 127 -10.31 5.22 -19.12
CA LEU A 127 -11.48 5.46 -19.97
C LEU A 127 -11.06 6.19 -21.26
N LYS A 128 -10.28 7.26 -21.16
CA LYS A 128 -9.81 8.03 -22.33
C LYS A 128 -8.90 7.24 -23.27
N GLU A 129 -7.97 6.44 -22.76
CA GLU A 129 -7.09 5.57 -23.56
C GLU A 129 -7.90 4.46 -24.25
N THR A 130 -9.03 4.03 -23.69
CA THR A 130 -9.97 3.12 -24.37
C THR A 130 -10.68 3.80 -25.55
N PHE A 131 -10.81 5.15 -25.53
CA PHE A 131 -11.48 5.93 -26.58
C PHE A 131 -10.53 6.54 -27.62
N ASN A 132 -9.27 6.84 -27.27
CA ASN A 132 -8.28 7.41 -28.17
C ASN A 132 -7.20 6.37 -28.50
N ASN A 133 -7.28 5.76 -29.68
CA ASN A 133 -6.27 4.87 -30.27
C ASN A 133 -4.98 5.59 -30.70
N ASP A 134 -4.52 6.60 -29.94
CA ASP A 134 -3.32 7.36 -30.29
C ASP A 134 -2.15 6.99 -29.38
N ASP A 135 -1.25 6.18 -29.93
CA ASP A 135 0.05 5.83 -29.36
C ASP A 135 0.95 7.07 -29.24
N ILE A 136 0.90 7.75 -28.09
CA ILE A 136 1.97 8.67 -27.66
C ILE A 136 2.43 8.27 -26.26
N TYR A 137 3.26 7.22 -26.20
CA TYR A 137 4.02 6.90 -24.99
C TYR A 137 5.33 7.69 -24.95
N MET A 138 5.27 8.94 -24.50
CA MET A 138 6.49 9.64 -24.06
C MET A 138 6.96 8.98 -22.76
N SER A 139 8.12 8.32 -22.81
CA SER A 139 8.59 7.38 -21.79
C SER A 139 9.95 7.81 -21.24
N CYS A 140 10.03 8.16 -19.96
CA CYS A 140 11.31 8.33 -19.27
C CYS A 140 11.93 6.96 -18.97
N TYR A 141 12.95 6.56 -19.74
CA TYR A 141 13.71 5.34 -19.50
C TYR A 141 14.87 5.62 -18.54
N PHE A 142 14.63 5.51 -17.23
CA PHE A 142 15.72 5.49 -16.26
C PHE A 142 16.29 4.06 -16.12
N LYS A 143 17.62 3.93 -16.13
CA LYS A 143 18.30 2.65 -15.90
C LYS A 143 17.97 2.14 -14.49
N GLU A 144 17.43 0.92 -14.39
CA GLU A 144 16.91 0.28 -13.16
C GLU A 144 17.84 0.37 -11.93
N LYS A 145 19.17 0.30 -12.12
CA LYS A 145 20.15 0.40 -11.02
C LYS A 145 20.17 1.78 -10.33
N TYR A 146 20.00 2.87 -11.09
CA TYR A 146 20.05 4.22 -10.53
C TYR A 146 18.76 4.58 -9.78
N ILE A 147 17.62 4.00 -10.18
CA ILE A 147 16.35 4.17 -9.45
C ILE A 147 16.44 3.51 -8.07
N ILE A 148 16.93 2.28 -8.01
CA ILE A 148 17.10 1.56 -6.74
C ILE A 148 18.12 2.27 -5.84
N ALA A 149 19.26 2.68 -6.39
CA ALA A 149 20.27 3.41 -5.63
C ALA A 149 19.74 4.77 -5.15
N GLY A 150 19.02 5.51 -6.00
CA GLY A 150 18.39 6.78 -5.65
C GLY A 150 17.34 6.64 -4.56
N LEU A 151 16.48 5.61 -4.64
CA LEU A 151 15.54 5.29 -3.57
C LEU A 151 16.28 4.95 -2.28
N ILE A 152 17.26 4.04 -2.27
CA ILE A 152 18.01 3.72 -1.04
C ILE A 152 18.67 4.96 -0.43
N LEU A 153 19.26 5.82 -1.27
CA LEU A 153 19.92 7.05 -0.81
C LEU A 153 18.91 8.06 -0.26
N LEU A 154 17.72 8.16 -0.87
CA LEU A 154 16.60 8.94 -0.35
C LEU A 154 16.14 8.40 1.02
N VAL A 155 16.11 7.08 1.24
CA VAL A 155 15.72 6.46 2.54
C VAL A 155 16.69 6.96 3.59
N LEU A 156 17.99 6.77 3.31
CA LEU A 156 19.05 7.11 4.23
C LEU A 156 19.04 8.61 4.54
N MET A 157 18.94 9.47 3.53
CA MET A 157 18.89 10.92 3.70
C MET A 157 17.71 11.34 4.60
N LEU A 158 16.51 10.82 4.31
CA LEU A 158 15.30 11.13 5.06
C LEU A 158 15.33 10.58 6.49
N PHE A 159 15.94 9.41 6.69
CA PHE A 159 16.19 8.82 8.01
C PHE A 159 17.13 9.68 8.85
N PHE A 160 18.26 10.13 8.27
CA PHE A 160 19.18 11.05 8.93
C PHE A 160 18.53 12.39 9.25
N LEU A 161 17.72 12.94 8.34
CA LEU A 161 16.97 14.17 8.62
C LEU A 161 15.99 13.99 9.80
N ASN A 162 15.25 12.88 9.85
CA ASN A 162 14.31 12.63 10.95
C ASN A 162 15.02 12.45 12.30
N LEU A 163 16.21 11.86 12.32
CA LEU A 163 16.98 11.64 13.54
C LEU A 163 17.66 12.91 14.07
N TYR A 164 18.21 13.75 13.19
CA TYR A 164 19.08 14.86 13.62
C TYR A 164 18.41 16.22 13.57
N PHE A 165 17.36 16.38 12.78
CA PHE A 165 16.70 17.66 12.59
C PHE A 165 15.61 17.86 13.65
N ASP A 166 15.70 18.95 14.41
CA ASP A 166 14.62 19.39 15.29
C ASP A 166 13.83 20.52 14.62
N PHE A 167 12.60 20.21 14.23
CA PHE A 167 11.74 21.15 13.51
C PHE A 167 11.27 22.32 14.40
N SER A 168 11.16 22.14 15.72
CA SER A 168 10.73 23.21 16.63
C SER A 168 11.74 24.34 16.81
N THR A 169 13.03 24.03 16.71
CA THR A 169 14.11 25.02 16.88
C THR A 169 14.82 25.34 15.57
N LEU A 170 14.39 24.72 14.44
CA LEU A 170 15.04 24.83 13.13
C LEU A 170 16.56 24.63 13.23
N GLY A 171 16.99 23.67 14.05
CA GLY A 171 18.39 23.46 14.39
C GLY A 171 18.74 22.01 14.66
N PHE A 172 20.05 21.70 14.61
CA PHE A 172 20.59 20.41 14.99
C PHE A 172 20.91 20.42 16.48
N LYS A 173 20.01 19.89 17.30
CA LYS A 173 20.21 19.75 18.75
C LYS A 173 20.40 18.28 19.11
N ASN A 174 21.22 18.00 20.13
CA ASN A 174 21.28 16.66 20.71
C ASN A 174 19.92 16.36 21.36
N ILE A 175 19.14 15.54 20.68
CA ILE A 175 17.82 15.06 21.11
C ILE A 175 18.05 14.10 22.30
N SER A 176 17.17 14.16 23.31
CA SER A 176 17.23 13.22 24.43
C SER A 176 16.97 11.78 23.99
N ASP A 177 17.58 10.82 24.68
CA ASP A 177 17.48 9.40 24.33
C ASP A 177 16.02 8.90 24.27
N GLU A 178 15.12 9.42 25.11
CA GLU A 178 13.69 9.08 25.11
C GLU A 178 12.98 9.50 23.81
N ILE A 179 13.24 10.71 23.32
CA ILE A 179 12.63 11.20 22.07
C ILE A 179 13.19 10.41 20.88
N LEU A 180 14.46 10.01 20.93
CA LEU A 180 15.10 9.21 19.90
C LEU A 180 14.45 7.82 19.79
N VAL A 181 14.14 7.17 20.91
CA VAL A 181 13.41 5.88 20.93
C VAL A 181 12.03 6.02 20.30
N LEU A 182 11.30 7.10 20.59
CA LEU A 182 9.98 7.36 19.99
C LEU A 182 10.05 7.58 18.48
N ARG A 183 11.06 8.33 17.99
CA ARG A 183 11.28 8.55 16.55
C ARG A 183 11.65 7.25 15.83
N LEU A 184 12.53 6.43 16.41
CA LEU A 184 12.90 5.13 15.87
C LEU A 184 11.71 4.16 15.78
N ASN A 185 10.91 4.05 16.85
CA ASN A 185 9.73 3.19 16.86
C ASN A 185 8.74 3.60 15.76
N ARG A 186 8.49 4.90 15.60
CA ARG A 186 7.61 5.42 14.54
C ARG A 186 8.16 5.10 13.14
N LEU A 187 9.46 5.28 12.91
CA LEU A 187 10.11 4.92 11.65
C LEU A 187 9.97 3.43 11.31
N CYS A 188 10.16 2.54 12.29
CA CYS A 188 9.98 1.10 12.11
C CYS A 188 8.53 0.75 11.71
N ILE A 189 7.55 1.39 12.34
CA ILE A 189 6.12 1.18 12.05
C ILE A 189 5.80 1.65 10.62
N LEU A 190 6.26 2.85 10.23
CA LEU A 190 6.05 3.40 8.88
C LEU A 190 6.73 2.53 7.81
N PHE A 191 7.93 2.03 8.08
CA PHE A 191 8.65 1.12 7.20
C PHE A 191 7.89 -0.18 6.97
N LEU A 192 7.50 -0.86 8.04
CA LEU A 192 6.79 -2.13 7.94
C LEU A 192 5.43 -1.97 7.26
N CYS A 193 4.65 -0.95 7.65
CA CYS A 193 3.31 -0.78 7.13
C CYS A 193 3.30 -0.24 5.71
N GLY A 194 4.20 0.70 5.40
CA GLY A 194 4.32 1.27 4.07
C GLY A 194 4.70 0.22 3.02
N ILE A 195 5.69 -0.62 3.31
CA ILE A 195 6.05 -1.73 2.43
C ILE A 195 4.87 -2.71 2.33
N LEU A 196 4.28 -3.11 3.46
CA LEU A 196 3.29 -4.18 3.48
C LEU A 196 2.03 -3.82 2.69
N LEU A 197 1.50 -2.60 2.87
CA LEU A 197 0.34 -2.11 2.15
C LEU A 197 0.62 -1.94 0.64
N ALA A 198 1.82 -1.47 0.26
CA ALA A 198 2.21 -1.37 -1.13
C ALA A 198 2.34 -2.74 -1.82
N LEU A 199 2.96 -3.72 -1.15
CA LEU A 199 3.07 -5.08 -1.66
C LEU A 199 1.71 -5.76 -1.81
N VAL A 200 0.80 -5.54 -0.86
CA VAL A 200 -0.58 -6.05 -0.96
C VAL A 200 -1.31 -5.41 -2.15
N GLY A 201 -1.21 -4.09 -2.32
CA GLY A 201 -1.78 -3.38 -3.48
C GLY A 201 -1.24 -3.93 -4.81
N PHE A 202 0.08 -4.12 -4.90
CA PHE A 202 0.73 -4.71 -6.07
C PHE A 202 0.19 -6.11 -6.41
N ILE A 203 0.06 -6.97 -5.40
CA ILE A 203 -0.48 -8.33 -5.57
C ILE A 203 -1.92 -8.27 -6.07
N LEU A 204 -2.77 -7.44 -5.45
CA LEU A 204 -4.18 -7.31 -5.84
C LEU A 204 -4.34 -6.85 -7.29
N GLN A 205 -3.53 -5.88 -7.74
CA GLN A 205 -3.58 -5.39 -9.11
C GLN A 205 -3.14 -6.43 -10.14
N ARG A 206 -2.09 -7.20 -9.81
CA ARG A 206 -1.58 -8.27 -10.68
C ARG A 206 -2.52 -9.47 -10.74
N LEU A 207 -3.18 -9.83 -9.64
CA LEU A 207 -4.17 -10.91 -9.62
C LEU A 207 -5.46 -10.55 -10.35
N SER A 208 -5.87 -9.28 -10.26
CA SER A 208 -7.12 -8.81 -10.84
C SER A 208 -6.96 -8.34 -12.29
N PHE A 209 -5.74 -8.34 -12.83
CA PHE A 209 -5.38 -7.70 -14.11
C PHE A 209 -5.95 -6.28 -14.25
N ASN A 210 -6.01 -5.56 -13.12
CA ASN A 210 -6.64 -4.26 -13.03
C ASN A 210 -5.71 -3.33 -12.25
N SER A 211 -5.10 -2.37 -12.95
CA SER A 211 -4.16 -1.40 -12.39
C SER A 211 -4.79 -0.42 -11.41
N ILE A 212 -6.13 -0.37 -11.34
CA ILE A 212 -6.88 0.46 -10.40
C ILE A 212 -7.40 -0.36 -9.20
N ALA A 213 -7.22 -1.69 -9.20
CA ALA A 213 -7.64 -2.50 -8.08
C ALA A 213 -6.90 -2.05 -6.81
N SER A 214 -7.67 -1.74 -5.77
CA SER A 214 -7.13 -1.41 -4.46
C SER A 214 -7.95 -2.15 -3.40
N PRO A 215 -7.35 -2.46 -2.24
CA PRO A 215 -8.07 -3.17 -1.19
C PRO A 215 -9.25 -2.39 -0.60
N GLU A 216 -9.25 -1.07 -0.75
CA GLU A 216 -10.40 -0.24 -0.38
C GLU A 216 -11.62 -0.51 -1.25
N MET A 217 -11.41 -0.76 -2.55
CA MET A 217 -12.51 -1.09 -3.47
C MET A 217 -13.15 -2.44 -3.15
N LEU A 218 -12.40 -3.36 -2.53
CA LEU A 218 -12.89 -4.66 -2.07
C LEU A 218 -13.71 -4.56 -0.76
N GLY A 219 -13.82 -3.38 -0.16
CA GLY A 219 -14.55 -3.17 1.09
C GLY A 219 -13.85 -3.70 2.34
N ILE A 220 -12.61 -4.19 2.22
CA ILE A 220 -11.83 -4.78 3.32
C ILE A 220 -11.61 -3.76 4.45
N ASN A 221 -11.25 -2.52 4.10
CA ASN A 221 -11.03 -1.44 5.08
C ASN A 221 -12.32 -1.09 5.84
N SER A 222 -13.46 -1.07 5.15
CA SER A 222 -14.77 -0.81 5.74
C SER A 222 -15.24 -1.95 6.63
N GLY A 223 -14.96 -3.21 6.25
CA GLY A 223 -15.22 -4.39 7.08
C GLY A 223 -14.38 -4.39 8.35
N ALA A 224 -13.09 -4.08 8.22
CA ALA A 224 -12.18 -3.95 9.37
C ALA A 224 -12.63 -2.84 10.33
N SER A 225 -12.96 -1.64 9.80
CA SER A 225 -13.40 -0.52 10.64
C SER A 225 -14.73 -0.80 11.34
N LEU A 226 -15.69 -1.44 10.66
CA LEU A 226 -16.94 -1.88 11.29
C LEU A 226 -16.68 -2.88 12.42
N GLY A 227 -15.78 -3.84 12.21
CA GLY A 227 -15.36 -4.79 13.25
C GLY A 227 -14.72 -4.10 14.47
N VAL A 228 -13.84 -3.13 14.24
CA VAL A 228 -13.24 -2.31 15.31
C VAL A 228 -14.31 -1.52 16.06
N LEU A 229 -15.22 -0.84 15.35
CA LEU A 229 -16.30 -0.06 15.96
C LEU A 229 -17.24 -0.95 16.79
N PHE A 230 -17.54 -2.16 16.32
CA PHE A 230 -18.32 -3.14 17.06
C PHE A 230 -17.62 -3.52 18.38
N ALA A 231 -16.32 -3.83 18.34
CA ALA A 231 -15.55 -4.16 19.53
C ALA A 231 -15.54 -2.99 20.54
N LEU A 232 -15.33 -1.77 20.05
CA LEU A 232 -15.31 -0.57 20.90
C LEU A 232 -16.69 -0.28 21.52
N TYR A 233 -17.77 -0.39 20.75
CA TYR A 233 -19.13 -0.14 21.23
C TYR A 233 -19.53 -1.08 22.38
N PHE A 234 -19.19 -2.36 22.26
CA PHE A 234 -19.47 -3.36 23.30
C PHE A 234 -18.37 -3.45 24.37
N SER A 235 -17.35 -2.57 24.33
CA SER A 235 -16.20 -2.59 25.24
C SER A 235 -15.49 -3.96 25.29
N LEU A 236 -15.43 -4.64 24.15
CA LEU A 236 -14.77 -5.93 24.01
C LEU A 236 -13.26 -5.75 23.91
N GLY A 237 -12.51 -6.59 24.61
CA GLY A 237 -11.06 -6.70 24.42
C GLY A 237 -10.71 -7.27 23.03
N TYR A 238 -9.42 -7.28 22.70
CA TYR A 238 -8.90 -7.89 21.46
C TYR A 238 -9.49 -7.28 20.17
N ILE A 239 -9.49 -5.95 20.09
CA ILE A 239 -9.99 -5.16 18.96
C ILE A 239 -9.49 -5.70 17.60
N GLN A 240 -8.25 -6.21 17.55
CA GLN A 240 -7.64 -6.78 16.34
C GLN A 240 -8.40 -7.99 15.78
N ILE A 241 -8.96 -8.85 16.65
CA ILE A 241 -9.68 -10.05 16.22
C ILE A 241 -10.98 -9.66 15.53
N PHE A 242 -11.72 -8.70 16.12
CA PHE A 242 -12.97 -8.21 15.54
C PHE A 242 -12.75 -7.48 14.22
N ALA A 243 -11.65 -6.73 14.09
CA ALA A 243 -11.25 -6.14 12.82
C ALA A 243 -11.08 -7.23 11.74
N ILE A 244 -10.32 -8.29 12.04
CA ILE A 244 -10.07 -9.41 11.11
C ILE A 244 -11.38 -10.11 10.75
N MET A 245 -12.24 -10.39 11.71
CA MET A 245 -13.55 -11.01 11.46
C MET A 245 -14.42 -10.14 10.55
N GLY A 246 -14.49 -8.83 10.80
CA GLY A 246 -15.24 -7.90 9.97
C GLY A 246 -14.73 -7.84 8.52
N ALA A 247 -13.41 -7.79 8.34
CA ALA A 247 -12.79 -7.82 7.01
C ALA A 247 -13.04 -9.14 6.27
N LEU A 248 -12.91 -10.28 6.95
CA LEU A 248 -13.17 -11.60 6.36
C LEU A 248 -14.64 -11.79 5.99
N LEU A 249 -15.58 -11.30 6.80
CA LEU A 249 -17.01 -11.35 6.48
C LEU A 249 -17.33 -10.60 5.19
N VAL A 250 -16.79 -9.39 5.01
CA VAL A 250 -16.98 -8.62 3.78
C VAL A 250 -16.36 -9.34 2.58
N LEU A 251 -15.16 -9.91 2.74
CA LEU A 251 -14.50 -10.66 1.68
C LEU A 251 -15.28 -11.91 1.27
N CYS A 252 -15.79 -12.68 2.24
CA CYS A 252 -16.67 -13.82 1.98
C CYS A 252 -17.96 -13.40 1.25
N PHE A 253 -18.57 -12.28 1.67
CA PHE A 253 -19.75 -11.73 1.02
C PHE A 253 -19.46 -11.32 -0.44
N MET A 254 -18.34 -10.63 -0.69
CA MET A 254 -17.88 -10.27 -2.02
C MET A 254 -17.72 -11.50 -2.92
N PHE A 255 -17.07 -12.56 -2.43
CA PHE A 255 -16.92 -13.80 -3.19
C PHE A 255 -18.27 -14.46 -3.48
N TYR A 256 -19.17 -14.51 -2.50
CA TYR A 256 -20.50 -15.06 -2.72
C TYR A 256 -21.27 -14.31 -3.81
N VAL A 257 -21.19 -12.97 -3.83
CA VAL A 257 -21.80 -12.14 -4.87
C VAL A 257 -21.13 -12.40 -6.22
N PHE A 258 -19.81 -12.45 -6.28
CA PHE A 258 -19.07 -12.61 -7.54
C PHE A 258 -19.30 -13.98 -8.19
N PHE A 259 -19.51 -15.05 -7.42
CA PHE A 259 -19.79 -16.38 -7.96
C PHE A 259 -21.26 -16.63 -8.32
N LYS A 260 -22.15 -15.71 -7.95
CA LYS A 260 -23.57 -15.80 -8.29
C LYS A 260 -23.86 -15.27 -9.71
N TYR A 261 -22.90 -14.58 -10.32
CA TYR A 261 -22.94 -14.01 -11.66
C TYR A 261 -21.77 -14.53 -12.50
#